data_AF-A0A7C3K4R1-F1
#
_entry.id   AF-A0A7C3K4R1-F1
#
_cell.length_a   1.000
_cell.length_b   1.000
_cell.length_c   1.000
_cell.angle_alpha   90.00
_cell.angle_beta   90.00
_cell.angle_gamma   90.00
#
_symmetry.space_group_name_H-M   'P 1'
#
loop_
_entity.id
_entity.type
_entity.pdbx_description
1 polymer ?
#
loop_
_entity_poly.entity_id
_entity_poly.type
_entity_poly.pdbx_seq_one_letter_code
_entity_poly.pdbx_strand_id
1 'polypeptide(L)'
;RLTEEAWPPLVKQVINDIKLRLQVHGKVLEWEIAPNLPAVAVDRVSIYEVLINLIDNAIKYSQSSQRILIKVRQTNDGMVETTVQDFGVGIPENVIPHLFEKFHRNHRNRAQIGGTGLGLYLSKAIVTAHGGNIWVTSHEGEGATFGFTLQPYEMLAEELKASNNQGIERTAHGWIKNHSMYRK
;
A
#
# COMPACT_ATOMS: atom_id res chain seq x y z
N ARG A 1 15.16 -1.03 -7.71
CA ARG A 1 15.66 -2.42 -7.51
C ARG A 1 15.31 -2.79 -6.08
N LEU A 2 14.75 -3.98 -5.83
CA LEU A 2 14.40 -4.37 -4.46
C LEU A 2 15.68 -4.55 -3.63
N THR A 3 15.68 -3.96 -2.43
CA THR A 3 16.76 -4.04 -1.44
C THR A 3 16.17 -4.42 -0.09
N GLU A 4 17.02 -4.93 0.80
CA GLU A 4 16.67 -5.16 2.19
C GLU A 4 16.46 -3.82 2.90
N GLU A 5 15.27 -3.60 3.45
CA GLU A 5 14.94 -2.39 4.22
C GLU A 5 14.37 -2.78 5.58
N ALA A 6 14.88 -2.14 6.64
CA ALA A 6 14.25 -2.19 7.95
C ALA A 6 12.95 -1.37 7.90
N TRP A 7 11.80 -2.05 7.99
CA TRP A 7 10.51 -1.42 7.76
C TRP A 7 10.11 -0.38 8.83
N PRO A 8 10.24 -0.64 10.15
CA PRO A 8 9.83 0.33 11.18
C PRO A 8 10.55 1.69 11.12
N PRO A 9 11.88 1.76 10.92
CA PRO A 9 12.57 3.04 10.71
C PRO A 9 12.00 3.86 9.54
N LEU A 10 11.70 3.21 8.41
CA LEU A 10 11.14 3.90 7.23
C LEU A 10 9.73 4.43 7.51
N VAL A 11 8.86 3.65 8.14
CA VAL A 11 7.53 4.09 8.55
C VAL A 11 7.61 5.31 9.48
N LYS A 12 8.51 5.27 10.48
CA LYS A 12 8.72 6.41 11.40
C LYS A 12 9.27 7.64 10.69
N GLN A 13 10.14 7.47 9.70
CA GLN A 13 10.62 8.57 8.88
C GLN A 13 9.46 9.24 8.13
N VAL A 14 8.60 8.46 7.47
CA VAL A 14 7.42 8.98 6.76
C VAL A 14 6.48 9.73 7.70
N ILE A 15 6.24 9.20 8.91
CA ILE A 15 5.44 9.88 9.94
C ILE A 15 6.04 11.25 10.31
N ASN A 16 7.37 11.33 10.46
CA ASN A 16 8.04 12.59 10.76
C ASN A 16 7.94 13.58 9.60
N ASP A 17 8.13 13.11 8.36
CA ASP A 17 8.11 13.94 7.16
C ASP A 17 6.72 14.56 6.91
N ILE A 18 5.64 13.87 7.29
CA ILE A 18 4.26 14.36 7.11
C ILE A 18 3.72 15.14 8.31
N LYS A 19 4.48 15.25 9.40
CA LYS A 19 4.05 15.86 10.68
C LYS A 19 3.49 17.28 10.52
N LEU A 20 4.15 18.13 9.75
CA LEU A 20 3.68 19.50 9.52
C LEU A 20 2.33 19.51 8.78
N ARG A 21 2.13 18.62 7.81
CA ARG A 21 0.88 18.51 7.05
C ARG A 21 -0.28 18.07 7.95
N LEU A 22 -0.02 17.12 8.85
CA LEU A 22 -0.99 16.68 9.86
C LEU A 22 -1.41 17.87 10.74
N GLN A 23 -0.45 18.65 11.24
CA GLN A 23 -0.72 19.83 12.08
C GLN A 23 -1.57 20.88 11.36
N VAL A 24 -1.23 21.21 10.11
CA VAL A 24 -2.00 22.17 9.29
C VAL A 24 -3.46 21.73 9.10
N HIS A 25 -3.72 20.43 9.02
CA HIS A 25 -5.07 19.88 8.87
C HIS A 25 -5.74 19.50 10.21
N GLY A 26 -5.13 19.83 11.35
CA GLY A 26 -5.64 19.50 12.67
C GLY A 26 -5.76 17.99 12.94
N LYS A 27 -4.85 17.20 12.37
CA LYS A 27 -4.83 15.73 12.51
C LYS A 27 -3.75 15.28 13.50
N VAL A 28 -4.03 14.17 14.17
CA VAL A 28 -3.15 13.44 15.08
C VAL A 28 -2.94 12.04 14.52
N LEU A 29 -1.67 11.68 14.31
CA LEU A 29 -1.30 10.36 13.83
C LEU A 29 -0.78 9.52 15.00
N GLU A 30 -1.47 8.42 15.26
CA GLU A 30 -1.09 7.37 16.21
C GLU A 30 -0.48 6.20 15.42
N TRP A 31 0.42 5.46 16.05
CA TRP A 31 0.98 4.26 15.43
C TRP A 31 1.18 3.11 16.42
N GLU A 32 0.93 1.91 15.93
CA GLU A 32 1.18 0.64 16.61
C GLU A 32 2.07 -0.23 15.71
N ILE A 33 3.35 -0.38 16.07
CA ILE A 33 4.30 -1.19 15.30
C ILE A 33 4.68 -2.39 16.14
N ALA A 34 4.38 -3.59 15.65
CA ALA A 34 4.79 -4.83 16.31
C ALA A 34 6.32 -4.91 16.46
N PRO A 35 6.83 -5.45 17.57
CA PRO A 35 8.26 -5.68 17.73
C PRO A 35 8.73 -6.82 16.80
N ASN A 36 10.03 -6.88 16.55
CA ASN A 36 10.70 -8.00 15.86
C ASN A 36 10.17 -8.33 14.45
N LEU A 37 9.76 -7.32 13.69
CA LEU A 37 9.37 -7.49 12.29
C LEU A 37 10.61 -7.82 11.42
N PRO A 38 10.46 -8.73 10.42
CA PRO A 38 11.54 -8.99 9.48
C PRO A 38 11.81 -7.76 8.59
N ALA A 39 13.01 -7.69 8.04
CA ALA A 39 13.30 -6.75 6.95
C ALA A 39 12.47 -7.11 5.71
N VAL A 40 12.12 -6.13 4.90
CA VAL A 40 11.27 -6.29 3.70
C VAL A 40 12.09 -6.08 2.43
N ALA A 41 11.70 -6.76 1.35
CA ALA A 41 12.31 -6.56 0.03
C ALA A 41 11.60 -5.43 -0.72
N VAL A 42 12.19 -4.23 -0.72
CA VAL A 42 11.53 -3.05 -1.30
C VAL A 42 12.44 -2.16 -2.12
N ASP A 43 11.85 -1.46 -3.09
CA ASP A 43 12.39 -0.22 -3.61
C ASP A 43 11.93 0.91 -2.68
N ARG A 44 12.87 1.42 -1.89
CA ARG A 44 12.60 2.39 -0.80
C ARG A 44 11.84 3.63 -1.26
N VAL A 45 12.17 4.17 -2.42
CA VAL A 45 11.52 5.38 -2.95
C VAL A 45 10.08 5.09 -3.34
N SER A 46 9.86 4.00 -4.08
CA SER A 46 8.53 3.62 -4.55
C SER A 46 7.58 3.34 -3.37
N ILE A 47 8.03 2.58 -2.36
CA ILE A 47 7.16 2.23 -1.24
C ILE A 47 6.91 3.41 -0.29
N TYR A 48 7.85 4.35 -0.21
CA TYR A 48 7.65 5.62 0.49
C TYR A 48 6.47 6.40 -0.11
N GLU A 49 6.37 6.47 -1.44
CA GLU A 49 5.24 7.12 -2.14
C GLU A 49 3.90 6.44 -1.83
N VAL A 50 3.88 5.11 -1.70
CA VAL A 50 2.67 4.37 -1.29
C VAL A 50 2.20 4.83 0.08
N LEU A 51 3.10 4.85 1.07
CA LEU A 51 2.73 5.22 2.44
C LEU A 51 2.27 6.68 2.53
N ILE A 52 2.97 7.61 1.86
CA ILE A 52 2.55 9.01 1.76
C ILE A 52 1.17 9.14 1.13
N ASN A 53 0.91 8.43 0.03
CA ASN A 53 -0.39 8.50 -0.65
C ASN A 53 -1.54 7.99 0.25
N LEU A 54 -1.33 6.91 1.01
CA LEU A 54 -2.34 6.39 1.93
C LEU A 54 -2.60 7.36 3.10
N ILE A 55 -1.55 7.94 3.69
CA ILE A 55 -1.70 8.92 4.77
C ILE A 55 -2.36 10.20 4.25
N ASP A 56 -2.00 10.67 3.05
CA ASP A 56 -2.64 11.81 2.42
C ASP A 56 -4.13 11.60 2.17
N ASN A 57 -4.52 10.39 1.77
CA ASN A 57 -5.93 10.05 1.65
C ASN A 57 -6.61 10.10 3.02
N ALA A 58 -6.00 9.51 4.07
CA ALA A 58 -6.53 9.59 5.42
C ALA A 58 -6.70 11.04 5.91
N ILE A 59 -5.73 11.93 5.64
CA ILE A 59 -5.83 13.37 5.98
C ILE A 59 -7.00 14.03 5.24
N LYS A 60 -7.16 13.75 3.94
CA LYS A 60 -8.19 14.38 3.09
C LYS A 60 -9.60 13.91 3.43
N TYR A 61 -9.78 12.62 3.75
CA TYR A 61 -11.11 12.01 3.89
C TYR A 61 -11.58 11.85 5.34
N SER A 62 -10.72 12.08 6.34
CA SER A 62 -11.05 12.01 7.78
C SER A 62 -12.04 13.08 8.29
N GLN A 63 -12.51 14.02 7.46
CA GLN A 63 -13.45 15.10 7.84
C GLN A 63 -13.09 15.79 9.18
N SER A 64 -14.01 15.78 10.15
CA SER A 64 -13.86 16.34 11.50
C SER A 64 -13.08 15.44 12.45
N SER A 65 -12.90 14.16 12.11
CA SER A 65 -12.06 13.28 12.92
C SER A 65 -10.62 13.75 12.84
N GLN A 66 -10.02 13.94 14.01
CA GLN A 66 -8.62 14.31 14.10
C GLN A 66 -7.71 13.09 13.96
N ARG A 67 -8.22 11.89 14.21
CA ARG A 67 -7.42 10.68 14.44
C ARG A 67 -7.10 9.96 13.13
N ILE A 68 -5.85 9.55 12.98
CA ILE A 68 -5.36 8.62 11.97
C ILE A 68 -4.50 7.58 12.68
N LEU A 69 -4.67 6.29 12.37
CA LEU A 69 -3.96 5.20 13.01
C LEU A 69 -3.17 4.39 11.99
N ILE A 70 -1.86 4.27 12.20
CA ILE A 70 -1.01 3.36 11.43
C ILE A 70 -0.76 2.09 12.25
N LYS A 71 -0.98 0.92 11.68
CA LYS A 71 -0.56 -0.35 12.28
C LYS A 71 0.40 -1.07 11.39
N VAL A 72 1.42 -1.68 11.99
CA VAL A 72 2.38 -2.54 11.30
C VAL A 72 2.52 -3.84 12.07
N ARG A 73 2.25 -4.97 11.40
CA ARG A 73 2.34 -6.29 12.01
C ARG A 73 2.80 -7.34 11.00
N GLN A 74 3.29 -8.46 11.50
CA GLN A 74 3.48 -9.64 10.67
C GLN A 74 2.17 -10.43 10.62
N THR A 75 1.77 -10.88 9.45
CA THR A 75 0.60 -11.73 9.24
C THR A 75 0.97 -13.21 9.43
N ASN A 76 -0.04 -14.08 9.55
CA ASN A 76 0.18 -15.51 9.80
C ASN A 76 0.91 -16.22 8.66
N ASP A 77 0.82 -15.70 7.43
CA ASP A 77 1.56 -16.17 6.25
C ASP A 77 2.95 -15.53 6.10
N GLY A 78 3.41 -14.80 7.13
CA GLY A 78 4.77 -14.26 7.20
C GLY A 78 4.95 -12.87 6.59
N MET A 79 3.96 -12.34 5.87
CA MET A 79 4.03 -11.02 5.24
C MET A 79 4.06 -9.88 6.26
N VAL A 80 4.63 -8.74 5.89
CA VAL A 80 4.59 -7.51 6.71
C VAL A 80 3.42 -6.65 6.25
N GLU A 81 2.36 -6.61 7.05
CA GLU A 81 1.18 -5.78 6.81
C GLU A 81 1.35 -4.39 7.40
N THR A 82 1.02 -3.36 6.61
CA THR A 82 0.89 -1.97 7.05
C THR A 82 -0.51 -1.46 6.73
N THR A 83 -1.23 -0.97 7.74
CA THR A 83 -2.55 -0.37 7.58
C THR A 83 -2.54 1.10 7.97
N VAL A 84 -3.27 1.93 7.22
CA VAL A 84 -3.56 3.33 7.53
C VAL A 84 -5.08 3.45 7.66
N GLN A 85 -5.54 3.75 8.88
CA GLN A 85 -6.95 3.90 9.21
C GLN A 85 -7.29 5.37 9.45
N ASP A 86 -8.33 5.85 8.79
CA ASP A 86 -9.03 7.08 9.10
C ASP A 86 -10.41 6.78 9.71
N PHE A 87 -11.00 7.79 10.33
CA PHE A 87 -12.34 7.72 10.93
C PHE A 87 -13.26 8.80 10.33
N GLY A 88 -13.21 8.93 9.00
CA GLY A 88 -13.92 9.95 8.23
C GLY A 88 -15.23 9.47 7.58
N VAL A 89 -15.49 9.98 6.37
CA VAL A 89 -16.71 9.68 5.59
C VAL A 89 -16.94 8.21 5.31
N GLY A 90 -15.88 7.41 5.33
CA GLY A 90 -15.90 6.08 4.74
C GLY A 90 -16.18 6.08 3.24
N ILE A 91 -16.36 4.88 2.69
CA ILE A 91 -16.47 4.64 1.26
C ILE A 91 -17.68 3.74 1.01
N PRO A 92 -18.57 4.14 0.09
CA PRO A 92 -19.68 3.29 -0.36
C PRO A 92 -19.19 1.93 -0.90
N GLU A 93 -19.87 0.84 -0.55
CA GLU A 93 -19.50 -0.51 -0.98
C GLU A 93 -19.40 -0.65 -2.51
N ASN A 94 -20.28 0.03 -3.25
CA ASN A 94 -20.28 0.01 -4.71
C ASN A 94 -19.07 0.73 -5.34
N VAL A 95 -18.35 1.56 -4.59
CA VAL A 95 -17.16 2.30 -5.04
C VAL A 95 -15.89 1.49 -4.81
N ILE A 96 -15.87 0.65 -3.75
CA ILE A 96 -14.68 -0.11 -3.31
C ILE A 96 -14.01 -0.91 -4.45
N PRO A 97 -14.74 -1.69 -5.27
CA PRO A 97 -14.13 -2.50 -6.33
C PRO A 97 -13.31 -1.70 -7.35
N HIS A 98 -13.66 -0.41 -7.51
CA HIS A 98 -13.10 0.45 -8.55
C HIS A 98 -12.05 1.44 -8.00
N LEU A 99 -11.81 1.50 -6.69
CA LEU A 99 -10.91 2.50 -6.08
C LEU A 99 -9.47 2.48 -6.61
N PHE A 100 -9.01 1.31 -7.03
CA PHE A 100 -7.66 1.12 -7.55
C PHE A 100 -7.59 1.21 -9.09
N GLU A 101 -8.68 1.57 -9.75
CA GLU A 101 -8.70 1.82 -11.19
C GLU A 101 -8.16 3.22 -11.52
N LYS A 102 -7.59 3.36 -12.71
CA LYS A 102 -6.99 4.61 -13.17
C LYS A 102 -8.08 5.68 -13.31
N PHE A 103 -7.85 6.87 -12.73
CA PHE A 103 -8.76 8.02 -12.77
C PHE A 103 -10.10 7.83 -12.04
N HIS A 104 -10.25 6.74 -11.28
CA HIS A 104 -11.50 6.48 -10.57
C HIS A 104 -11.63 7.39 -9.35
N ARG A 105 -12.70 8.20 -9.33
CA ARG A 105 -13.07 9.08 -8.21
C ARG A 105 -14.60 9.18 -8.16
N ASN A 106 -15.17 9.16 -6.95
CA ASN A 106 -16.61 9.38 -6.79
C ASN A 106 -16.97 10.80 -7.27
N HIS A 107 -17.87 10.89 -8.24
CA HIS A 107 -18.19 12.13 -8.95
C HIS A 107 -18.73 13.23 -8.02
N ARG A 108 -19.35 12.85 -6.88
CA ARG A 108 -19.91 13.79 -5.90
C ARG A 108 -18.87 14.73 -5.27
N ASN A 109 -17.60 14.33 -5.18
CA ASN A 109 -16.54 15.07 -4.47
C ASN A 109 -15.46 15.66 -5.40
N ARG A 110 -15.65 15.66 -6.73
CA ARG A 110 -14.62 16.12 -7.69
C ARG A 110 -14.22 17.59 -7.51
N ALA A 111 -15.14 18.46 -7.11
CA ALA A 111 -14.89 19.90 -6.95
C ALA A 111 -14.28 20.27 -5.58
N GLN A 112 -14.52 19.49 -4.53
CA GLN A 112 -14.12 19.83 -3.17
C GLN A 112 -12.79 19.21 -2.73
N ILE A 113 -12.37 18.09 -3.34
CA ILE A 113 -11.15 17.38 -2.93
C ILE A 113 -10.19 17.37 -4.13
N GLY A 114 -9.02 18.00 -4.00
CA GLY A 114 -7.99 18.01 -5.06
C GLY A 114 -7.33 16.64 -5.27
N GLY A 115 -6.98 16.31 -6.52
CA GLY A 115 -6.21 15.10 -6.85
C GLY A 115 -6.42 14.55 -8.26
N THR A 116 -5.40 13.86 -8.80
CA THR A 116 -5.39 13.30 -10.17
C THR A 116 -6.16 11.99 -10.31
N GLY A 117 -6.51 11.33 -9.20
CA GLY A 117 -7.10 9.98 -9.21
C GLY A 117 -6.12 8.89 -9.62
N LEU A 118 -4.81 9.17 -9.61
CA LEU A 118 -3.76 8.21 -9.96
C LEU A 118 -3.09 7.56 -8.75
N GLY A 119 -3.21 8.17 -7.56
CA GLY A 119 -2.47 7.75 -6.36
C GLY A 119 -2.70 6.29 -6.00
N LEU A 120 -3.96 5.88 -5.77
CA LEU A 120 -4.28 4.49 -5.40
C LEU A 120 -3.94 3.49 -6.51
N TYR A 121 -4.16 3.85 -7.78
CA TYR A 121 -3.75 3.03 -8.92
C TYR A 121 -2.24 2.77 -8.92
N LEU A 122 -1.43 3.82 -8.73
CA LEU A 122 0.02 3.70 -8.65
C LEU A 122 0.46 2.92 -7.41
N SER A 123 -0.20 3.14 -6.27
CA SER A 123 0.06 2.37 -5.05
C SER A 123 -0.17 0.88 -5.27
N LYS A 124 -1.24 0.49 -5.97
CA LYS A 124 -1.47 -0.91 -6.35
C LYS A 124 -0.38 -1.44 -7.25
N ALA A 125 -0.01 -0.70 -8.30
CA ALA A 125 1.06 -1.13 -9.21
C ALA A 125 2.40 -1.32 -8.49
N ILE A 126 2.77 -0.40 -7.59
CA ILE A 126 3.99 -0.49 -6.78
C ILE A 126 3.92 -1.71 -5.87
N VAL A 127 2.88 -1.83 -5.03
CA VAL A 127 2.74 -2.94 -4.07
C VAL A 127 2.76 -4.30 -4.79
N THR A 128 2.04 -4.44 -5.90
CA THR A 128 2.07 -5.66 -6.70
C THR A 128 3.45 -5.96 -7.28
N ALA A 129 4.19 -4.95 -7.75
CA ALA A 129 5.56 -5.12 -8.22
C ALA A 129 6.55 -5.53 -7.12
N HIS A 130 6.17 -5.39 -5.85
CA HIS A 130 6.92 -5.81 -4.66
C HIS A 130 6.45 -7.17 -4.10
N GLY A 131 5.62 -7.91 -4.85
CA GLY A 131 5.08 -9.20 -4.40
C GLY A 131 4.00 -9.08 -3.32
N GLY A 132 3.51 -7.88 -3.06
CA GLY A 132 2.49 -7.59 -2.05
C GLY A 132 1.07 -7.51 -2.60
N ASN A 133 0.12 -7.37 -1.69
CA ASN A 133 -1.27 -7.04 -1.98
C ASN A 133 -1.66 -5.70 -1.33
N ILE A 134 -2.60 -4.96 -1.93
CA ILE A 134 -3.19 -3.75 -1.35
C ILE A 134 -4.72 -3.88 -1.35
N TRP A 135 -5.36 -3.40 -0.30
CA TRP A 135 -6.80 -3.49 -0.11
C TRP A 135 -7.34 -2.30 0.69
N VAL A 136 -8.66 -2.25 0.79
CA VAL A 136 -9.38 -1.33 1.66
C VAL A 136 -10.54 -2.06 2.34
N THR A 137 -10.84 -1.68 3.57
CA THR A 137 -12.07 -2.01 4.28
C THR A 137 -12.70 -0.73 4.78
N SER A 138 -13.99 -0.49 4.51
CA SER A 138 -14.65 0.76 4.87
C SER A 138 -16.17 0.58 4.92
N HIS A 139 -16.82 1.33 5.81
CA HIS A 139 -18.26 1.53 5.83
C HIS A 139 -18.56 3.03 5.81
N GLU A 140 -19.64 3.44 5.14
CA GLU A 140 -20.04 4.85 5.11
C GLU A 140 -20.30 5.38 6.52
N GLY A 141 -19.69 6.51 6.85
CA GLY A 141 -19.77 7.17 8.16
C GLY A 141 -18.81 6.64 9.23
N GLU A 142 -18.10 5.53 8.99
CA GLU A 142 -17.20 4.90 9.97
C GLU A 142 -15.70 5.06 9.65
N GLY A 143 -15.38 5.66 8.50
CA GLY A 143 -14.02 5.80 7.98
C GLY A 143 -13.56 4.63 7.13
N ALA A 144 -12.26 4.59 6.84
CA ALA A 144 -11.66 3.58 5.98
C ALA A 144 -10.31 3.12 6.52
N THR A 145 -10.01 1.85 6.31
CA THR A 145 -8.70 1.25 6.56
C THR A 145 -8.12 0.78 5.24
N PHE A 146 -7.07 1.44 4.78
CA PHE A 146 -6.27 0.99 3.66
C PHE A 146 -5.11 0.15 4.17
N GLY A 147 -4.88 -1.02 3.58
CA GLY A 147 -3.82 -1.92 3.99
C GLY A 147 -3.00 -2.40 2.81
N PHE A 148 -1.71 -2.64 3.02
CA PHE A 148 -0.88 -3.36 2.08
C PHE A 148 0.08 -4.32 2.77
N THR A 149 0.51 -5.35 2.06
CA THR A 149 1.55 -6.28 2.51
C THR A 149 2.84 -6.10 1.73
N LEU A 150 3.95 -6.43 2.39
CA LEU A 150 5.28 -6.53 1.81
C LEU A 150 5.88 -7.89 2.12
N GLN A 151 6.61 -8.43 1.15
CA GLN A 151 7.33 -9.68 1.33
C GLN A 151 8.58 -9.46 2.20
N PRO A 152 8.82 -10.30 3.21
CA PRO A 152 10.10 -10.35 3.92
C PRO A 152 11.26 -10.56 2.95
N TYR A 153 12.38 -9.89 3.21
CA TYR A 153 13.57 -9.98 2.36
C TYR A 153 14.15 -11.40 2.34
N GLU A 154 14.08 -12.11 3.47
CA GLU A 154 14.50 -13.51 3.57
C GLU A 154 13.73 -14.44 2.63
N MET A 155 12.40 -14.27 2.52
CA MET A 155 11.56 -15.07 1.63
C MET A 155 11.94 -14.85 0.16
N LEU A 156 12.15 -13.59 -0.25
CA LEU A 156 12.60 -13.29 -1.60
C LEU A 156 14.01 -13.86 -1.88
N ALA A 157 14.91 -13.79 -0.92
CA ALA A 157 16.27 -14.33 -1.06
C ALA A 157 16.26 -15.86 -1.24
N GLU A 158 15.35 -16.56 -0.58
CA GLU A 158 15.16 -18.01 -0.75
C GLU A 158 14.57 -18.36 -2.13
N GLU A 159 13.55 -17.64 -2.59
CA GLU A 159 12.95 -17.81 -3.92
C GLU A 159 13.97 -17.62 -5.06
N LEU A 160 14.84 -16.60 -4.94
CA LEU A 160 15.91 -16.35 -5.92
C LEU A 160 16.97 -17.45 -5.92
N LYS A 161 17.32 -18.01 -4.75
CA LYS A 161 18.23 -19.16 -4.65
C LYS A 161 17.63 -20.41 -5.28
N ALA A 162 16.36 -20.69 -5.00
CA ALA A 162 15.64 -21.84 -5.55
C ALA A 162 15.51 -21.74 -7.09
N SER A 163 15.20 -20.55 -7.61
CA SER A 163 15.08 -20.29 -9.05
C SER A 163 16.41 -20.45 -9.80
N ASN A 164 17.52 -20.01 -9.20
CA ASN A 164 18.86 -20.18 -9.79
C ASN A 164 19.32 -21.64 -9.84
N ASN A 165 18.79 -22.50 -8.95
CA ASN A 165 19.13 -23.92 -8.90
C ASN A 165 18.29 -24.81 -9.83
N GLN A 166 17.19 -24.30 -10.42
CA GLN A 166 16.27 -25.09 -11.26
C GLN A 166 16.54 -25.02 -12.78
N GLY A 167 17.72 -24.54 -13.20
CA GLY A 167 18.10 -24.52 -14.61
C GLY A 167 17.55 -23.30 -15.35
N ILE A 168 18.44 -22.65 -16.07
CA ILE A 168 18.23 -21.37 -16.73
C ILE A 168 17.40 -21.59 -18.01
N GLU A 169 16.16 -21.11 -18.05
CA GLU A 169 15.61 -20.51 -19.27
C GLU A 169 15.33 -19.02 -18.99
N ARG A 170 16.21 -18.18 -19.54
CA ARG A 170 16.01 -16.74 -19.62
C ARG A 170 15.04 -16.45 -20.76
N THR A 171 13.85 -15.98 -20.44
CA THR A 171 13.16 -15.01 -21.29
C THR A 171 13.08 -13.69 -20.54
N ALA A 172 13.91 -12.74 -20.98
CA ALA A 172 13.73 -11.34 -20.64
C ALA A 172 12.39 -10.86 -21.23
N HIS A 173 11.70 -9.99 -20.49
CA HIS A 173 10.42 -9.31 -20.77
C HIS A 173 9.19 -9.98 -20.15
N GLY A 174 8.61 -9.26 -19.17
CA GLY A 174 7.17 -9.06 -18.95
C GLY A 174 6.27 -10.30 -18.91
N TRP A 175 5.53 -10.42 -17.82
CA TRP A 175 4.41 -11.37 -17.70
C TRP A 175 3.40 -11.21 -18.85
N ILE A 176 3.54 -12.01 -19.90
CA ILE A 176 2.52 -12.21 -20.93
C ILE A 176 2.05 -13.64 -20.84
N LYS A 177 0.80 -13.81 -20.42
CA LYS A 177 0.07 -15.09 -20.50
C LYS A 177 -0.11 -15.42 -21.98
N ASN A 178 0.46 -16.52 -22.47
CA ASN A 178 0.01 -17.07 -23.74
C ASN A 178 -1.18 -18.00 -23.48
N HIS A 179 -2.38 -17.44 -23.62
CA HIS A 179 -3.61 -18.20 -23.81
C HIS A 179 -3.60 -18.79 -25.23
N SER A 180 -3.92 -20.08 -25.31
CA SER A 180 -4.59 -20.77 -26.42
C SER A 180 -3.88 -20.82 -27.77
N MET A 181 -3.64 -22.04 -28.27
CA MET A 181 -4.58 -22.66 -29.19
C MET A 181 -4.25 -24.13 -29.49
N TYR A 182 -5.32 -24.91 -29.54
CA TYR A 182 -5.42 -26.30 -29.96
C TYR A 182 -5.09 -26.51 -31.44
N ARG A 183 -4.75 -27.77 -31.75
CA ARG A 183 -4.87 -28.49 -33.05
C ARG A 183 -3.89 -28.07 -34.15
N LYS A 184 -3.28 -28.99 -34.91
CA LYS A 184 -3.57 -30.40 -35.19
C LYS A 184 -2.26 -31.11 -35.55
#